data_AF-A0A970KSP1-F1
#
_entry.id   AF-A0A970KSP1-F1
#
_cell.length_a   1.000
_cell.length_b   1.000
_cell.length_c   1.000
_cell.angle_alpha   90.00
_cell.angle_beta   90.00
_cell.angle_gamma   90.00
#
_symmetry.space_group_name_H-M   'P 1'
#
loop_
_entity.id
_entity.type
_entity.pdbx_description
1 polymer ?
#
loop_
_entity_poly.entity_id
_entity_poly.type
_entity_poly.pdbx_seq_one_letter_code
_entity_poly.pdbx_strand_id
1 'polypeptide(L)'
;MRPLPLAWQLAPRFARSTRRDAATSFLSAVAAGGIALGVAALVLALAALSGLQQALRAEILARTPQLEIELPPGADAGRLATELAAVDGVEFVQRFARARGWLLAAGVAREVEVVAFSERLPRSFPDAELVAGVEGVVVGDDLAARLGVRPGDWVELVGARPTLTPVGPQPRMRSLAVAGLFKSGRTERGDRVALPLDLAAGLLPAGAPQLEIATGGLDTALAVAGRLRALLPPGSVVRTWQDLNRPLFFALHLERAVMFAAVSLIVVVAALVLVADLALLQSSRWRELGALAAMGAAPRELGRLFTLLGLIVGGGGALAGGLLGVVVARLLDRWHLVKLPAQVYFLDYLPFAVEWLELGTVLGVALLLTFLCSRWGTRRLAEMRPVEAVRR
;
A
#
# COMPACT_ATOMS: atom_id res chain seq x y z
N MET A 1 21.00 -17.46 -48.92
CA MET A 1 20.49 -16.64 -47.80
C MET A 1 19.71 -15.48 -48.37
N ARG A 2 18.38 -15.43 -48.17
CA ARG A 2 17.56 -14.29 -48.66
C ARG A 2 18.01 -13.02 -47.91
N PRO A 3 18.35 -11.91 -48.59
CA PRO A 3 18.73 -10.69 -47.90
C PRO A 3 17.58 -10.26 -47.00
N LEU A 4 17.89 -9.92 -45.74
CA LEU A 4 16.92 -9.35 -44.81
C LEU A 4 16.25 -8.14 -45.50
N PRO A 5 14.92 -7.99 -45.38
CA PRO A 5 14.18 -6.93 -46.06
C PRO A 5 14.78 -5.56 -45.74
N LEU A 6 14.88 -4.70 -46.77
CA LEU A 6 15.56 -3.39 -46.75
C LEU A 6 15.23 -2.54 -45.50
N ALA A 7 13.99 -2.62 -45.02
CA ALA A 7 13.50 -1.94 -43.81
C ALA A 7 14.30 -2.28 -42.54
N TRP A 8 14.73 -3.53 -42.35
CA TRP A 8 15.49 -3.96 -41.17
C TRP A 8 16.94 -3.43 -41.18
N GLN A 9 17.51 -3.23 -42.36
CA GLN A 9 18.87 -2.69 -42.49
C GLN A 9 18.91 -1.16 -42.37
N LEU A 10 17.85 -0.49 -42.83
CA LEU A 10 17.78 0.98 -42.84
C LEU A 10 17.23 1.57 -41.55
N ALA A 11 16.27 0.93 -40.87
CA ALA A 11 15.66 1.48 -39.66
C ALA A 11 16.66 1.81 -38.52
N PRO A 12 17.59 0.93 -38.12
CA PRO A 12 18.57 1.27 -37.09
C PRO A 12 19.59 2.31 -37.57
N ARG A 13 19.86 2.39 -38.88
CA ARG A 13 20.75 3.41 -39.47
C ARG A 13 20.08 4.79 -39.52
N PHE A 14 18.79 4.86 -39.83
CA PHE A 14 18.01 6.09 -39.75
C PHE A 14 17.85 6.56 -38.29
N ALA A 15 17.57 5.65 -37.35
CA ALA A 15 17.52 5.96 -35.93
C ALA A 15 18.87 6.50 -35.39
N ARG A 16 20.00 5.97 -35.89
CA ARG A 16 21.36 6.43 -35.53
C ARG A 16 21.91 7.55 -36.41
N SER A 17 21.25 7.94 -37.50
CA SER A 17 21.76 8.93 -38.47
C SER A 17 21.70 10.34 -37.86
N THR A 18 22.70 10.62 -37.04
CA THR A 18 22.96 11.87 -36.32
C THR A 18 23.68 12.91 -37.18
N ARG A 19 24.03 12.60 -38.44
CA ARG A 19 25.21 13.19 -39.08
C ARG A 19 25.05 14.24 -40.17
N ARG A 20 23.86 14.75 -40.53
CA ARG A 20 23.82 15.88 -41.51
C ARG A 20 22.86 17.06 -41.26
N ASP A 21 21.79 16.91 -40.49
CA ASP A 21 20.95 18.06 -40.08
C ASP A 21 20.86 18.14 -38.55
N ALA A 22 21.56 19.09 -37.93
CA ALA A 22 21.57 19.27 -36.47
C ALA A 22 20.15 19.47 -35.89
N ALA A 23 19.27 20.12 -36.66
CA ALA A 23 17.89 20.38 -36.27
C ALA A 23 17.02 19.10 -36.21
N THR A 24 17.15 18.16 -37.16
CA THR A 24 16.34 16.93 -37.18
C THR A 24 16.82 15.91 -36.14
N SER A 25 18.13 15.90 -35.85
CA SER A 25 18.70 15.11 -34.76
C SER A 25 18.26 15.63 -33.39
N PHE A 26 18.20 16.96 -33.20
CA PHE A 26 17.72 17.57 -31.96
C PHE A 26 16.24 17.25 -31.72
N LEU A 27 15.39 17.38 -32.73
CA LEU A 27 13.96 17.08 -32.59
C LEU A 27 13.69 15.62 -32.21
N SER A 28 14.45 14.69 -32.79
CA SER A 28 14.32 13.27 -32.45
C SER A 28 14.82 12.94 -31.05
N ALA A 29 15.87 13.63 -30.57
CA ALA A 29 16.35 13.50 -29.20
C ALA A 29 15.35 14.08 -28.19
N VAL A 30 14.72 15.23 -28.52
CA VAL A 30 13.67 15.84 -27.70
C VAL A 30 12.43 14.93 -27.63
N ALA A 31 11.99 14.37 -28.76
CA ALA A 31 10.85 13.44 -28.78
C ALA A 31 11.16 12.14 -28.01
N ALA A 32 12.34 11.54 -28.19
CA ALA A 32 12.74 10.37 -27.43
C ALA A 32 12.89 10.68 -25.93
N GLY A 33 13.39 11.87 -25.59
CA GLY A 33 13.50 12.37 -24.22
C GLY A 33 12.14 12.64 -23.58
N GLY A 34 11.18 13.19 -24.34
CA GLY A 34 9.80 13.40 -23.91
C GLY A 34 9.11 12.09 -23.56
N ILE A 35 9.22 11.09 -24.43
CA ILE A 35 8.72 9.72 -24.19
C ILE A 35 9.38 9.12 -22.95
N ALA A 36 10.72 9.22 -22.83
CA ALA A 36 11.44 8.69 -21.68
C ALA A 36 11.02 9.37 -20.36
N LEU A 37 10.90 10.70 -20.36
CA LEU A 37 10.48 11.47 -19.19
C LEU A 37 9.03 11.17 -18.79
N GLY A 38 8.13 11.08 -19.77
CA GLY A 38 6.72 10.75 -19.55
C GLY A 38 6.54 9.36 -18.95
N VAL A 39 7.23 8.35 -19.50
CA VAL A 39 7.20 6.99 -18.96
C VAL A 39 7.86 6.94 -17.57
N ALA A 40 8.97 7.64 -17.35
CA ALA A 40 9.61 7.71 -16.03
C ALA A 40 8.68 8.33 -14.98
N ALA A 41 8.00 9.43 -15.31
CA ALA A 41 7.04 10.09 -14.43
C ALA A 41 5.85 9.18 -14.09
N LEU A 42 5.33 8.45 -15.07
CA LEU A 42 4.26 7.47 -14.87
C LEU A 42 4.71 6.34 -13.94
N VAL A 43 5.88 5.76 -14.16
CA VAL A 43 6.44 4.70 -13.28
C VAL A 43 6.64 5.22 -11.86
N LEU A 44 7.15 6.45 -11.69
CA LEU A 44 7.34 7.06 -10.37
C LEU A 44 6.03 7.29 -9.64
N ALA A 45 5.01 7.81 -10.34
CA ALA A 45 3.70 8.04 -9.76
C ALA A 45 3.08 6.72 -9.27
N LEU A 46 3.11 5.67 -10.10
CA LEU A 46 2.61 4.34 -9.71
C LEU A 46 3.39 3.78 -8.52
N ALA A 47 4.72 3.86 -8.55
CA ALA A 47 5.54 3.35 -7.45
C ALA A 47 5.26 4.05 -6.12
N ALA A 48 5.04 5.37 -6.13
CA ALA A 48 4.70 6.14 -4.93
C ALA A 48 3.34 5.73 -4.36
N LEU A 49 2.34 5.60 -5.23
CA LEU A 49 0.98 5.20 -4.87
C LEU A 49 0.94 3.78 -4.31
N SER A 50 1.57 2.83 -5.01
CA SER A 50 1.66 1.42 -4.60
C SER A 50 2.49 1.27 -3.31
N GLY A 51 3.58 2.01 -3.17
CA GLY A 51 4.40 2.02 -1.96
C GLY A 51 3.64 2.51 -0.74
N LEU A 52 2.99 3.67 -0.84
CA LEU A 52 2.18 4.23 0.24
C LEU A 52 1.08 3.26 0.69
N GLN A 53 0.38 2.63 -0.25
CA GLN A 53 -0.65 1.62 0.06
C GLN A 53 -0.08 0.43 0.82
N GLN A 54 1.04 -0.12 0.35
CA GLN A 54 1.65 -1.29 0.98
C GLN A 54 2.07 -0.98 2.42
N ALA A 55 2.64 0.20 2.64
CA ALA A 55 3.06 0.62 3.96
C ALA A 55 1.88 0.88 4.90
N LEU A 56 0.83 1.57 4.44
CA LEU A 56 -0.39 1.77 5.22
C LEU A 56 -1.09 0.44 5.56
N ARG A 57 -1.16 -0.50 4.61
CA ARG A 57 -1.70 -1.84 4.86
C ARG A 57 -0.85 -2.58 5.88
N ALA A 58 0.47 -2.61 5.71
CA ALA A 58 1.39 -3.29 6.62
C ALA A 58 1.28 -2.74 8.05
N GLU A 59 1.20 -1.43 8.21
CA GLU A 59 1.10 -0.78 9.52
C GLU A 59 -0.20 -1.15 10.25
N ILE A 60 -1.34 -1.13 9.54
CA ILE A 60 -2.64 -1.46 10.15
C ILE A 60 -2.73 -2.96 10.47
N LEU A 61 -2.13 -3.79 9.62
CA LEU A 61 -2.06 -5.23 9.80
C LEU A 61 -1.15 -5.64 10.96
N ALA A 62 -0.03 -4.94 11.16
CA ALA A 62 0.89 -5.18 12.26
C ALA A 62 0.25 -4.92 13.64
N ARG A 63 -0.71 -3.99 13.70
CA ARG A 63 -1.36 -3.55 14.95
C ARG A 63 -2.69 -4.24 15.27
N THR A 64 -3.14 -5.21 14.47
CA THR A 64 -4.40 -5.93 14.72
C THR A 64 -4.16 -7.34 15.27
N PRO A 65 -4.89 -7.79 16.31
CA PRO A 65 -4.99 -9.22 16.61
C PRO A 65 -5.44 -10.02 15.38
N GLN A 66 -4.78 -11.14 15.14
CA GLN A 66 -5.01 -11.95 13.93
C GLN A 66 -6.34 -12.72 14.02
N LEU A 67 -6.69 -13.22 15.20
CA LEU A 67 -7.92 -13.93 15.50
C LEU A 67 -8.41 -13.61 16.93
N GLU A 68 -9.70 -13.34 17.07
CA GLU A 68 -10.39 -13.23 18.35
C GLU A 68 -11.53 -14.27 18.38
N ILE A 69 -11.64 -15.03 19.47
CA ILE A 69 -12.73 -15.97 19.70
C ILE A 69 -13.49 -15.52 20.93
N GLU A 70 -14.79 -15.31 20.76
CA GLU A 70 -15.73 -15.08 21.85
C GLU A 70 -16.42 -16.41 22.16
N LEU A 71 -16.22 -16.93 23.37
CA LEU A 71 -16.77 -18.20 23.81
C LEU A 71 -18.15 -18.01 24.47
N PRO A 72 -19.03 -19.02 24.43
CA PRO A 72 -20.30 -18.94 25.13
C PRO A 72 -20.10 -18.82 26.65
N PRO A 73 -21.02 -18.15 27.37
CA PRO A 73 -20.95 -18.03 28.82
C PRO A 73 -20.91 -19.42 29.47
N GLY A 74 -19.97 -19.63 30.40
CA GLY A 74 -19.74 -20.91 31.07
C GLY A 74 -18.73 -21.84 30.40
N ALA A 75 -18.20 -21.48 29.23
CA ALA A 75 -17.11 -22.23 28.61
C ALA A 75 -15.78 -22.08 29.40
N ASP A 76 -15.04 -23.18 29.52
CA ASP A 76 -13.71 -23.17 30.13
C ASP A 76 -12.66 -22.66 29.13
N ALA A 77 -12.39 -21.36 29.21
CA ALA A 77 -11.40 -20.69 28.39
C ALA A 77 -9.97 -21.22 28.61
N GLY A 78 -9.65 -21.69 29.82
CA GLY A 78 -8.31 -22.19 30.14
C GLY A 78 -8.04 -23.52 29.45
N ARG A 79 -8.99 -24.46 29.54
CA ARG A 79 -8.90 -25.72 28.83
C ARG A 79 -8.87 -25.54 27.31
N LEU A 80 -9.76 -24.71 26.77
CA LEU A 80 -9.81 -24.45 25.33
C LEU A 80 -8.55 -23.75 24.83
N ALA A 81 -7.93 -22.84 25.60
CA ALA A 81 -6.67 -22.23 25.21
C ALA A 81 -5.57 -23.28 24.97
N THR A 82 -5.46 -24.28 25.85
CA THR A 82 -4.49 -25.38 25.71
C THR A 82 -4.79 -26.28 24.52
N GLU A 83 -6.06 -26.61 24.28
CA GLU A 83 -6.48 -27.44 23.14
C GLU A 83 -6.23 -26.72 21.81
N LEU A 84 -6.51 -25.41 21.73
CA LEU A 84 -6.31 -24.62 20.52
C LEU A 84 -4.84 -24.32 20.24
N ALA A 85 -3.99 -24.23 21.27
CA ALA A 85 -2.55 -24.04 21.10
C ALA A 85 -1.87 -25.23 20.39
N ALA A 86 -2.48 -26.42 20.41
CA ALA A 86 -1.96 -27.61 19.73
C ALA A 86 -2.34 -27.70 18.24
N VAL A 87 -3.13 -26.76 17.71
CA VAL A 87 -3.60 -26.78 16.32
C VAL A 87 -2.50 -26.26 15.38
N ASP A 88 -2.21 -27.01 14.31
CA ASP A 88 -1.22 -26.62 13.31
C ASP A 88 -1.46 -25.21 12.75
N GLY A 89 -0.46 -24.33 12.88
CA GLY A 89 -0.52 -22.94 12.41
C GLY A 89 -0.96 -21.92 13.48
N VAL A 90 -1.29 -22.38 14.69
CA VAL A 90 -1.40 -21.53 15.87
C VAL A 90 -0.01 -21.39 16.49
N GLU A 91 0.45 -20.14 16.67
CA GLU A 91 1.72 -19.85 17.34
C GLU A 91 1.52 -19.65 18.84
N PHE A 92 0.39 -19.04 19.21
CA PHE A 92 0.14 -18.61 20.58
C PHE A 92 -1.34 -18.38 20.82
N VAL A 93 -1.82 -18.74 22.01
CA VAL A 93 -3.20 -18.51 22.46
C VAL A 93 -3.16 -17.91 23.85
N GLN A 94 -3.93 -16.86 24.08
CA GLN A 94 -4.09 -16.30 25.42
C GLN A 94 -5.53 -15.92 25.72
N ARG A 95 -5.86 -15.88 27.01
CA ARG A 95 -7.11 -15.29 27.49
C ARG A 95 -7.00 -13.78 27.43
N PHE A 96 -8.05 -13.14 26.92
CA PHE A 96 -8.19 -11.69 26.93
C PHE A 96 -9.59 -11.26 27.34
N ALA A 97 -9.73 -10.01 27.76
CA ALA A 97 -11.03 -9.38 27.97
C ALA A 97 -10.98 -7.91 27.55
N ARG A 98 -12.04 -7.46 26.88
CA ARG A 98 -12.20 -6.07 26.46
C ARG A 98 -13.43 -5.46 27.13
N ALA A 99 -13.28 -4.32 27.79
CA ALA A 99 -14.41 -3.54 28.25
C ALA A 99 -14.15 -2.04 28.14
N ARG A 100 -15.21 -1.24 28.21
CA ARG A 100 -15.09 0.20 28.39
C ARG A 100 -14.98 0.52 29.87
N GLY A 101 -14.19 1.51 30.21
CA GLY A 101 -14.02 2.01 31.57
C GLY A 101 -13.65 3.48 31.55
N TRP A 102 -13.37 4.03 32.72
CA TRP A 102 -12.84 5.39 32.84
C TRP A 102 -11.49 5.36 33.53
N LEU A 103 -10.52 6.08 32.98
CA LEU A 103 -9.24 6.31 33.63
C LEU A 103 -9.24 7.72 34.22
N LEU A 104 -8.98 7.80 35.51
CA LEU A 104 -8.93 9.05 36.26
C LEU A 104 -7.49 9.29 36.72
N ALA A 105 -7.00 10.49 36.44
CA ALA A 105 -5.71 10.96 36.92
C ALA A 105 -5.74 12.48 37.04
N ALA A 106 -5.13 13.02 38.10
CA ALA A 106 -4.99 14.47 38.30
C ALA A 106 -6.31 15.28 38.13
N GLY A 107 -7.46 14.70 38.51
CA GLY A 107 -8.78 15.34 38.38
C GLY A 107 -9.38 15.31 36.97
N VAL A 108 -8.74 14.66 36.00
CA VAL A 108 -9.23 14.45 34.63
C VAL A 108 -9.73 13.02 34.49
N ALA A 109 -10.94 12.85 33.97
CA ALA A 109 -11.52 11.55 33.64
C ALA A 109 -11.61 11.37 32.12
N ARG A 110 -11.14 10.23 31.61
CA ARG A 110 -11.24 9.85 30.20
C ARG A 110 -11.87 8.48 30.06
N GLU A 111 -12.84 8.34 29.16
CA GLU A 111 -13.32 7.02 28.75
C GLU A 111 -12.19 6.30 28.02
N VAL A 112 -11.93 5.05 28.40
CA VAL A 112 -10.88 4.22 27.82
C VAL A 112 -11.39 2.83 27.49
N GLU A 113 -10.87 2.24 26.43
CA GLU A 113 -11.00 0.82 26.14
C GLU A 113 -9.92 0.06 26.92
N VAL A 114 -10.38 -0.74 27.87
CA VAL A 114 -9.55 -1.56 28.74
C VAL A 114 -9.35 -2.93 28.12
N VAL A 115 -8.10 -3.29 27.86
CA VAL A 115 -7.70 -4.61 27.35
C VAL A 115 -6.95 -5.36 28.44
N ALA A 116 -7.55 -6.42 28.95
CA ALA A 116 -6.93 -7.28 29.94
C ALA A 116 -6.35 -8.54 29.27
N PHE A 117 -5.13 -8.94 29.65
CA PHE A 117 -4.40 -10.06 29.03
C PHE A 117 -3.77 -10.98 30.08
N SER A 118 -3.66 -12.26 29.77
CA SER A 118 -3.19 -13.27 30.73
C SER A 118 -1.67 -13.51 30.73
N GLU A 119 -1.01 -13.45 29.57
CA GLU A 119 0.40 -13.83 29.45
C GLU A 119 1.24 -12.71 28.85
N ARG A 120 0.94 -12.31 27.60
CA ARG A 120 1.73 -11.33 26.87
C ARG A 120 0.89 -10.10 26.53
N LEU A 121 1.55 -8.94 26.55
CA LEU A 121 0.96 -7.72 26.04
C LEU A 121 0.44 -7.95 24.61
N PRO A 122 -0.85 -7.69 24.33
CA PRO A 122 -1.44 -7.94 23.02
C PRO A 122 -0.72 -7.18 21.91
N ARG A 123 -0.73 -7.72 20.69
CA ARG A 123 -0.08 -7.08 19.52
C ARG A 123 -0.65 -5.69 19.19
N SER A 124 -1.82 -5.36 19.71
CA SER A 124 -2.44 -4.04 19.61
C SER A 124 -1.73 -2.94 20.41
N PHE A 125 -0.72 -3.28 21.22
CA PHE A 125 0.13 -2.37 21.99
C PHE A 125 1.60 -2.50 21.56
N PRO A 126 1.96 -2.05 20.34
CA PRO A 126 3.33 -2.16 19.84
C PRO A 126 4.30 -1.29 20.64
N ASP A 127 5.56 -1.74 20.74
CA ASP A 127 6.69 -1.00 21.27
C ASP A 127 6.46 -0.38 22.66
N ALA A 128 5.73 -1.10 23.53
CA ALA A 128 5.49 -0.65 24.89
C ALA A 128 6.79 -0.67 25.70
N GLU A 129 7.18 0.49 26.22
CA GLU A 129 8.29 0.63 27.15
C GLU A 129 7.78 0.36 28.57
N LEU A 130 8.07 -0.84 29.06
CA LEU A 130 7.70 -1.25 30.42
C LEU A 130 8.81 -0.89 31.41
N VAL A 131 8.42 -0.31 32.54
CA VAL A 131 9.31 -0.09 33.69
C VAL A 131 9.50 -1.42 34.41
N ALA A 132 10.74 -1.88 34.49
CA ALA A 132 11.07 -3.15 35.14
C ALA A 132 10.60 -3.15 36.61
N GLY A 133 9.86 -4.20 36.99
CA GLY A 133 9.36 -4.38 38.36
C GLY A 133 8.09 -3.61 38.72
N VAL A 134 7.51 -2.83 37.79
CA VAL A 134 6.21 -2.17 38.00
C VAL A 134 5.12 -2.98 37.31
N GLU A 135 4.29 -3.65 38.09
CA GLU A 135 3.05 -4.24 37.61
C GLU A 135 1.92 -3.22 37.67
N GLY A 136 1.19 -3.06 36.58
CA GLY A 136 0.17 -2.03 36.49
C GLY A 136 -0.42 -1.88 35.10
N VAL A 137 -0.84 -0.66 34.78
CA VAL A 137 -1.51 -0.34 33.52
C VAL A 137 -0.53 0.27 32.52
N VAL A 138 -0.59 -0.21 31.28
CA VAL A 138 0.13 0.36 30.14
C VAL A 138 -0.80 1.34 29.45
N VAL A 139 -0.33 2.58 29.27
CA VAL A 139 -1.15 3.71 28.80
C VAL A 139 -0.59 4.25 27.48
N GLY A 140 -1.47 4.68 26.57
CA GLY A 140 -1.04 5.32 25.33
C GLY A 140 -0.29 6.64 25.61
N ASP A 141 0.77 6.93 24.87
CA ASP A 141 1.56 8.14 25.09
C ASP A 141 0.75 9.45 24.96
N ASP A 142 -0.17 9.53 23.99
CA ASP A 142 -1.08 10.67 23.84
C ASP A 142 -2.08 10.77 25.01
N LEU A 143 -2.62 9.64 25.48
CA LEU A 143 -3.51 9.60 26.64
C LEU A 143 -2.78 10.00 27.93
N ALA A 144 -1.56 9.51 28.13
CA ALA A 144 -0.72 9.86 29.26
C ALA A 144 -0.38 11.36 29.27
N ALA A 145 -0.07 11.94 28.11
CA ALA A 145 0.17 13.38 27.97
C ALA A 145 -1.07 14.22 28.31
N ARG A 146 -2.27 13.80 27.90
CA ARG A 146 -3.54 14.48 28.23
C ARG A 146 -3.89 14.37 29.71
N LEU A 147 -3.57 13.24 30.33
CA LEU A 147 -3.80 12.99 31.77
C LEU A 147 -2.69 13.56 32.65
N GLY A 148 -1.57 14.00 32.07
CA GLY A 148 -0.42 14.54 32.80
C GLY A 148 0.35 13.49 33.60
N VAL A 149 0.30 12.22 33.20
CA VAL A 149 0.91 11.09 33.94
C VAL A 149 2.15 10.55 33.25
N ARG A 150 3.08 10.02 34.05
CA ARG A 150 4.34 9.40 33.62
C ARG A 150 4.44 7.95 34.13
N PRO A 151 5.32 7.12 33.55
CA PRO A 151 5.61 5.81 34.11
C PRO A 151 6.01 5.92 35.60
N GLY A 152 5.37 5.10 36.44
CA GLY A 152 5.50 5.13 37.91
C GLY A 152 4.44 5.94 38.65
N ASP A 153 3.69 6.81 37.97
CA ASP A 153 2.56 7.53 38.58
C ASP A 153 1.37 6.60 38.83
N TRP A 154 0.43 7.03 39.67
CA TRP A 154 -0.79 6.29 39.97
C TRP A 154 -1.98 6.84 39.20
N VAL A 155 -2.78 5.93 38.65
CA VAL A 155 -4.04 6.23 37.97
C VAL A 155 -5.16 5.37 38.54
N GLU A 156 -6.37 5.89 38.54
CA GLU A 156 -7.54 5.18 39.04
C GLU A 156 -8.38 4.67 37.89
N LEU A 157 -8.50 3.35 37.77
CA LEU A 157 -9.34 2.71 36.76
C LEU A 157 -10.71 2.42 37.36
N VAL A 158 -11.74 2.98 36.73
CA VAL A 158 -13.14 2.80 37.09
C VAL A 158 -13.75 1.78 36.16
N GLY A 159 -14.13 0.64 36.73
CA GLY A 159 -14.79 -0.45 36.02
C GLY A 159 -16.23 -0.12 35.64
N ALA A 160 -16.71 -0.68 34.53
CA ALA A 160 -18.09 -0.52 34.08
C ALA A 160 -19.12 -1.28 34.94
N ARG A 161 -18.69 -2.08 35.92
CA ARG A 161 -19.57 -2.86 36.78
C ARG A 161 -19.71 -2.22 38.17
N PRO A 162 -20.89 -1.69 38.53
CA PRO A 162 -21.13 -1.23 39.89
C PRO A 162 -21.25 -2.42 40.85
N THR A 163 -20.78 -2.25 42.08
CA THR A 163 -21.05 -3.17 43.20
C THR A 163 -22.23 -2.67 43.99
N LEU A 164 -23.11 -3.59 44.38
CA LEU A 164 -24.23 -3.27 45.26
C LEU A 164 -23.71 -3.09 46.68
N THR A 165 -23.90 -1.89 47.23
CA THR A 165 -23.64 -1.58 48.64
C THR A 165 -24.97 -1.26 49.33
N PRO A 166 -25.06 -1.32 50.67
CA PRO A 166 -26.27 -0.93 51.42
C PRO A 166 -26.71 0.52 51.16
N VAL A 167 -25.82 1.37 50.64
CA VAL A 167 -26.06 2.79 50.32
C VAL A 167 -26.38 2.99 48.82
N GLY A 168 -26.39 1.92 48.01
CA GLY A 168 -26.68 1.94 46.58
C GLY A 168 -25.57 1.35 45.70
N PRO A 169 -25.75 1.33 44.38
CA PRO A 169 -24.72 0.88 43.44
C PRO A 169 -23.55 1.86 43.41
N GLN A 170 -22.35 1.40 43.75
CA GLN A 170 -21.11 2.19 43.65
C GLN A 170 -20.20 1.63 42.56
N PRO A 171 -19.55 2.49 41.75
CA PRO A 171 -18.59 2.03 40.75
C PRO A 171 -17.39 1.38 41.43
N ARG A 172 -16.86 0.30 40.86
CA ARG A 172 -15.59 -0.25 41.34
C ARG A 172 -14.43 0.54 40.76
N MET A 173 -13.58 1.02 41.64
CA MET A 173 -12.39 1.78 41.29
C MET A 173 -11.16 1.04 41.82
N ARG A 174 -10.05 1.06 41.07
CA ARG A 174 -8.79 0.48 41.52
C ARG A 174 -7.63 1.38 41.11
N SER A 175 -6.80 1.72 42.07
CA SER A 175 -5.55 2.44 41.82
C SER A 175 -4.51 1.48 41.25
N LEU A 176 -3.94 1.85 40.12
CA LEU A 176 -2.93 1.09 39.38
C LEU A 176 -1.74 2.01 39.08
N ALA A 177 -0.53 1.49 39.19
CA ALA A 177 0.65 2.21 38.75
C ALA A 177 0.71 2.21 37.21
N VAL A 178 1.23 3.27 36.61
CA VAL A 178 1.54 3.32 35.17
C VAL A 178 2.80 2.49 34.95
N ALA A 179 2.62 1.26 34.49
CA ALA A 179 3.70 0.31 34.25
C ALA A 179 4.54 0.66 33.02
N GLY A 180 3.98 1.40 32.07
CA GLY A 180 4.67 1.77 30.84
C GLY A 180 3.81 2.57 29.90
N LEU A 181 4.45 3.09 28.86
CA LEU A 181 3.79 3.79 27.77
C LEU A 181 3.95 3.04 26.46
N PHE A 182 2.94 3.11 25.59
CA PHE A 182 3.03 2.58 24.23
C PHE A 182 2.71 3.67 23.20
N LYS A 183 3.25 3.52 21.99
CA LYS A 183 3.03 4.45 20.88
C LYS A 183 1.67 4.22 20.25
N SER A 184 0.67 4.97 20.71
CA SER A 184 -0.72 4.78 20.27
C SER A 184 -1.00 5.35 18.88
N GLY A 185 -0.17 6.29 18.40
CA GLY A 185 -0.48 7.10 17.22
C GLY A 185 -1.69 8.02 17.47
N ARG A 186 -1.82 9.13 16.72
CA ARG A 186 -2.95 10.06 16.87
C ARG A 186 -4.19 9.53 16.15
N THR A 187 -4.88 8.56 16.74
CA THR A 187 -6.16 8.05 16.24
C THR A 187 -7.14 7.91 17.40
N GLU A 188 -8.44 7.83 17.13
CA GLU A 188 -9.49 7.54 18.13
C GLU A 188 -9.27 6.24 18.94
N ARG A 189 -8.32 5.38 18.51
CA ARG A 189 -7.82 4.21 19.26
C ARG A 189 -6.79 4.54 20.35
N GLY A 190 -6.39 5.82 20.52
CA GLY A 190 -5.42 6.27 21.51
C GLY A 190 -5.91 6.19 22.96
N ASP A 191 -7.22 6.12 23.17
CA ASP A 191 -7.83 5.95 24.48
C ASP A 191 -7.91 4.46 24.87
N ARG A 192 -6.81 3.72 24.69
CA ARG A 192 -6.67 2.30 25.05
C ARG A 192 -5.68 2.13 26.19
N VAL A 193 -5.99 1.20 27.08
CA VAL A 193 -5.10 0.81 28.17
C VAL A 193 -5.01 -0.70 28.26
N ALA A 194 -3.82 -1.22 28.58
CA ALA A 194 -3.62 -2.65 28.81
C ALA A 194 -3.29 -2.91 30.28
N LEU A 195 -3.81 -4.00 30.84
CA LEU A 195 -3.38 -4.48 32.16
C LEU A 195 -3.41 -6.02 32.24
N PRO A 196 -2.65 -6.61 33.17
CA PRO A 196 -2.79 -8.03 33.49
C PRO A 196 -4.22 -8.41 33.88
N LEU A 197 -4.66 -9.59 33.45
CA LEU A 197 -6.01 -10.11 33.66
C LEU A 197 -6.34 -10.25 35.16
N ASP A 198 -5.34 -10.53 35.98
CA ASP A 198 -5.49 -10.65 37.44
C ASP A 198 -5.79 -9.29 38.10
N LEU A 199 -5.22 -8.20 37.56
CA LEU A 199 -5.51 -6.85 38.02
C LEU A 199 -6.88 -6.36 37.55
N ALA A 200 -7.36 -6.87 36.41
CA ALA A 200 -8.68 -6.58 35.86
C ALA A 200 -9.81 -7.33 36.58
N ALA A 201 -9.47 -8.34 37.39
CA ALA A 201 -10.43 -9.15 38.11
C ALA A 201 -11.36 -8.30 38.98
N GLY A 202 -12.66 -8.41 38.71
CA GLY A 202 -13.70 -7.67 39.42
C GLY A 202 -13.88 -6.21 39.01
N LEU A 203 -13.07 -5.65 38.10
CA LEU A 203 -13.30 -4.34 37.47
C LEU A 203 -14.11 -4.47 36.17
N LEU A 204 -13.76 -5.47 35.37
CA LEU A 204 -14.46 -5.77 34.12
C LEU A 204 -15.69 -6.65 34.40
N PRO A 205 -16.77 -6.51 33.61
CA PRO A 205 -17.87 -7.46 33.68
C PRO A 205 -17.35 -8.88 33.41
N ALA A 206 -17.96 -9.87 34.07
CA ALA A 206 -17.77 -11.28 33.72
C ALA A 206 -18.49 -11.53 32.38
N GLY A 207 -17.89 -11.05 31.30
CA GLY A 207 -18.38 -11.25 29.95
C GLY A 207 -18.11 -12.68 29.48
N ALA A 208 -18.57 -12.96 28.26
CA ALA A 208 -18.14 -14.13 27.51
C ALA A 208 -16.59 -14.24 27.55
N PRO A 209 -16.01 -15.39 27.93
CA PRO A 209 -14.58 -15.54 27.90
C PRO A 209 -14.06 -15.34 26.48
N GLN A 210 -12.97 -14.61 26.32
CA GLN A 210 -12.40 -14.33 25.00
C GLN A 210 -10.98 -14.89 24.90
N LEU A 211 -10.65 -15.44 23.73
CA LEU A 211 -9.32 -15.93 23.40
C LEU A 211 -8.75 -15.12 22.24
N GLU A 212 -7.52 -14.66 22.40
CA GLU A 212 -6.74 -14.03 21.34
C GLU A 212 -5.75 -15.08 20.81
N ILE A 213 -5.71 -15.24 19.49
CA ILE A 213 -4.85 -16.22 18.83
C ILE A 213 -3.91 -15.53 17.87
N ALA A 214 -2.62 -15.83 18.03
CA ALA A 214 -1.59 -15.50 17.05
C ALA A 214 -1.24 -16.73 16.19
N THR A 215 -0.89 -16.44 14.94
CA THR A 215 -0.65 -17.35 13.83
C THR A 215 0.53 -16.79 13.02
N GLY A 216 1.17 -17.66 12.22
CA GLY A 216 2.34 -17.31 11.40
C GLY A 216 2.08 -16.29 10.28
N GLY A 217 0.87 -15.75 10.16
CA GLY A 217 0.52 -14.73 9.17
C GLY A 217 -0.98 -14.55 8.99
N LEU A 218 -1.37 -13.48 8.33
CA LEU A 218 -2.78 -13.10 8.14
C LEU A 218 -3.57 -14.10 7.27
N ASP A 219 -2.93 -14.65 6.24
CA ASP A 219 -3.55 -15.66 5.39
C ASP A 219 -3.70 -16.98 6.14
N THR A 220 -2.69 -17.33 6.96
CA THR A 220 -2.78 -18.50 7.84
C THR A 220 -3.88 -18.33 8.87
N ALA A 221 -4.11 -17.11 9.38
CA ALA A 221 -5.20 -16.81 10.29
C ALA A 221 -6.57 -17.15 9.70
N LEU A 222 -6.79 -16.88 8.41
CA LEU A 222 -8.06 -17.22 7.73
C LEU A 222 -8.25 -18.74 7.59
N ALA A 223 -7.19 -19.46 7.22
CA ALA A 223 -7.22 -20.92 7.11
C ALA A 223 -7.38 -21.61 8.48
N VAL A 224 -6.69 -21.11 9.50
CA VAL A 224 -6.79 -21.56 10.89
C VAL A 224 -8.19 -21.27 11.44
N ALA A 225 -8.77 -20.10 11.19
CA ALA A 225 -10.14 -19.77 11.62
C ALA A 225 -11.17 -20.80 11.14
N GLY A 226 -11.06 -21.27 9.90
CA GLY A 226 -11.93 -22.31 9.35
C GLY A 226 -11.84 -23.62 10.13
N ARG A 227 -10.63 -24.04 10.50
CA ARG A 227 -10.39 -25.26 11.30
C ARG A 227 -10.84 -25.09 12.75
N LEU A 228 -10.56 -23.94 13.36
CA LEU A 228 -10.95 -23.65 14.75
C LEU A 228 -12.48 -23.65 14.92
N ARG A 229 -13.24 -23.14 13.94
CA ARG A 229 -14.71 -23.14 13.99
C ARG A 229 -15.31 -24.55 14.18
N ALA A 230 -14.65 -25.60 13.70
CA ALA A 230 -15.11 -26.97 13.85
C ALA A 230 -14.84 -27.57 15.24
N LEU A 231 -13.86 -27.03 15.98
CA LEU A 231 -13.42 -27.50 17.29
C LEU A 231 -14.10 -26.75 18.44
N LEU A 232 -14.70 -25.60 18.15
CA LEU A 232 -15.27 -24.72 19.16
C LEU A 232 -16.67 -25.16 19.60
N PRO A 233 -17.04 -24.92 20.88
CA PRO A 233 -18.39 -25.15 21.35
C PRO A 233 -19.44 -24.38 20.53
N PRO A 234 -20.66 -24.92 20.39
CA PRO A 234 -21.76 -24.21 19.76
C PRO A 234 -22.03 -22.88 20.48
N GLY A 235 -22.22 -21.81 19.71
CA GLY A 235 -22.37 -20.44 20.23
C GLY A 235 -21.06 -19.64 20.32
N SER A 236 -19.92 -20.23 19.98
CA SER A 236 -18.65 -19.49 19.87
C SER A 236 -18.63 -18.64 18.60
N VAL A 237 -18.14 -17.40 18.72
CA VAL A 237 -18.00 -16.47 17.58
C VAL A 237 -16.52 -16.28 17.28
N VAL A 238 -16.09 -16.73 16.10
CA VAL A 238 -14.71 -16.52 15.61
C VAL A 238 -14.68 -15.27 14.74
N ARG A 239 -13.99 -14.23 15.22
CA ARG A 239 -13.73 -12.98 14.51
C ARG A 239 -12.32 -13.01 13.96
N THR A 240 -12.21 -12.85 12.65
CA THR A 240 -10.91 -12.69 11.99
C THR A 240 -10.45 -11.24 12.06
N TRP A 241 -9.16 -11.00 11.82
CA TRP A 241 -8.64 -9.65 11.61
C TRP A 241 -9.40 -8.85 10.53
N GLN A 242 -10.03 -9.52 9.55
CA GLN A 242 -10.90 -8.89 8.55
C GLN A 242 -12.24 -8.46 9.15
N ASP A 243 -12.83 -9.29 10.01
CA ASP A 243 -14.08 -8.97 10.71
C ASP A 243 -13.90 -7.82 11.71
N LEU A 244 -12.77 -7.80 12.41
CA LEU A 244 -12.41 -6.74 13.36
C LEU A 244 -12.17 -5.40 12.67
N ASN A 245 -11.82 -5.42 11.38
CA ASN A 245 -11.49 -4.25 10.58
C ASN A 245 -12.41 -4.05 9.37
N ARG A 246 -13.68 -4.47 9.43
CA ARG A 246 -14.62 -4.33 8.30
C ARG A 246 -14.68 -2.93 7.67
N PRO A 247 -14.72 -1.81 8.42
CA PRO A 247 -14.71 -0.47 7.82
C PRO A 247 -13.44 -0.18 7.02
N LEU A 248 -12.28 -0.63 7.52
CA LEU A 248 -11.02 -0.52 6.79
C LEU A 248 -11.07 -1.34 5.51
N PHE A 249 -11.58 -2.56 5.57
CA PHE A 249 -11.70 -3.41 4.39
C PHE A 249 -12.61 -2.83 3.33
N PHE A 250 -13.75 -2.29 3.73
CA PHE A 250 -14.64 -1.57 2.85
C PHE A 250 -13.91 -0.37 2.21
N ALA A 251 -13.16 0.39 3.03
CA ALA A 251 -12.32 1.47 2.52
C ALA A 251 -11.25 0.98 1.55
N LEU A 252 -10.54 -0.13 1.83
CA LEU A 252 -9.54 -0.75 0.96
C LEU A 252 -10.15 -1.23 -0.38
N HIS A 253 -11.38 -1.74 -0.37
CA HIS A 253 -12.08 -2.12 -1.59
C HIS A 253 -12.49 -0.90 -2.43
N LEU A 254 -13.04 0.13 -1.79
CA LEU A 254 -13.36 1.39 -2.46
C LEU A 254 -12.10 2.08 -3.01
N GLU A 255 -11.03 2.03 -2.22
CA GLU A 255 -9.72 2.55 -2.54
C GLU A 255 -9.12 1.87 -3.78
N ARG A 256 -9.19 0.53 -3.89
CA ARG A 256 -8.80 -0.17 -5.13
C ARG A 256 -9.55 0.34 -6.36
N ALA A 257 -10.83 0.68 -6.25
CA ALA A 257 -11.61 1.22 -7.36
C ALA A 257 -11.16 2.66 -7.73
N VAL A 258 -10.94 3.51 -6.73
CA VAL A 258 -10.41 4.87 -6.94
C VAL A 258 -9.02 4.84 -7.55
N MET A 259 -8.16 3.94 -7.07
CA MET A 259 -6.82 3.70 -7.60
C MET A 259 -6.86 3.23 -9.04
N PHE A 260 -7.71 2.25 -9.35
CA PHE A 260 -7.88 1.79 -10.72
C PHE A 260 -8.31 2.94 -11.64
N ALA A 261 -9.24 3.80 -11.21
CA ALA A 261 -9.67 4.97 -11.97
C ALA A 261 -8.53 6.00 -12.15
N ALA A 262 -7.80 6.30 -11.09
CA ALA A 262 -6.68 7.25 -11.12
C ALA A 262 -5.54 6.74 -12.02
N VAL A 263 -5.08 5.50 -11.81
CA VAL A 263 -4.05 4.84 -12.63
C VAL A 263 -4.47 4.80 -14.10
N SER A 264 -5.72 4.42 -14.38
CA SER A 264 -6.25 4.42 -15.75
C SER A 264 -6.19 5.81 -16.37
N LEU A 265 -6.55 6.86 -15.62
CA LEU A 265 -6.47 8.24 -16.09
C LEU A 265 -5.01 8.66 -16.38
N ILE A 266 -4.06 8.35 -15.49
CA ILE A 266 -2.64 8.67 -15.72
C ILE A 266 -2.13 7.93 -16.96
N VAL A 267 -2.49 6.65 -17.14
CA VAL A 267 -2.15 5.87 -18.34
C VAL A 267 -2.74 6.50 -19.60
N VAL A 268 -4.00 6.95 -19.57
CA VAL A 268 -4.64 7.63 -20.71
C VAL A 268 -3.96 8.95 -21.03
N VAL A 269 -3.67 9.78 -20.03
CA VAL A 269 -2.97 11.07 -20.23
C VAL A 269 -1.56 10.82 -20.79
N ALA A 270 -0.82 9.87 -20.23
CA ALA A 270 0.50 9.49 -20.71
C ALA A 270 0.45 8.93 -22.14
N ALA A 271 -0.57 8.13 -22.46
CA ALA A 271 -0.82 7.63 -23.81
C ALA A 271 -1.00 8.76 -24.82
N LEU A 272 -1.77 9.80 -24.47
CA LEU A 272 -1.98 10.98 -25.31
C LEU A 272 -0.68 11.77 -25.54
N VAL A 273 0.14 11.93 -24.49
CA VAL A 273 1.47 12.55 -24.60
C VAL A 273 2.37 11.75 -25.53
N LEU A 274 2.40 10.43 -25.37
CA LEU A 274 3.19 9.54 -26.22
C LEU A 274 2.73 9.58 -27.69
N VAL A 275 1.42 9.63 -27.93
CA VAL A 275 0.85 9.82 -29.28
C VAL A 275 1.29 11.16 -29.87
N ALA A 276 1.25 12.24 -29.09
CA ALA A 276 1.64 13.57 -29.54
C ALA A 276 3.14 13.64 -29.89
N ASP A 277 4.01 13.09 -29.04
CA ASP A 277 5.46 13.02 -29.26
C ASP A 277 5.80 12.19 -30.50
N LEU A 278 5.12 11.05 -30.70
CA LEU A 278 5.28 10.24 -31.89
C LEU A 278 4.77 10.93 -33.16
N ALA A 279 3.66 11.66 -33.08
CA ALA A 279 3.15 12.43 -34.21
C ALA A 279 4.12 13.56 -34.60
N LEU A 280 4.71 14.23 -33.62
CA LEU A 280 5.75 15.24 -33.82
C LEU A 280 7.02 14.63 -34.42
N LEU A 281 7.47 13.48 -33.91
CA LEU A 281 8.61 12.76 -34.46
C LEU A 281 8.37 12.41 -35.93
N GLN A 282 7.17 11.90 -36.24
CA GLN A 282 6.81 11.53 -37.60
C GLN A 282 6.80 12.74 -38.53
N SER A 283 6.17 13.85 -38.14
CA SER A 283 6.10 15.07 -38.98
C SER A 283 7.50 15.62 -39.29
N SER A 284 8.43 15.56 -38.33
CA SER A 284 9.81 16.02 -38.52
C SER A 284 10.60 15.25 -39.60
N ARG A 285 10.14 14.05 -39.97
CA ARG A 285 10.82 13.15 -40.93
C ARG A 285 10.10 13.04 -42.29
N TRP A 286 9.07 13.86 -42.55
CA TRP A 286 8.32 13.80 -43.82
C TRP A 286 9.17 14.14 -45.05
N ARG A 287 10.12 15.07 -44.92
CA ARG A 287 10.98 15.49 -46.04
C ARG A 287 11.92 14.36 -46.52
N GLU A 288 12.44 13.57 -45.57
CA GLU A 288 13.27 12.39 -45.86
C GLU A 288 12.47 11.27 -46.54
N LEU A 289 11.20 11.11 -46.16
CA LEU A 289 10.28 10.19 -46.83
C LEU A 289 9.90 10.63 -48.24
N GLY A 290 9.64 11.93 -48.44
CA GLY A 290 9.36 12.48 -49.76
C GLY A 290 10.50 12.19 -50.73
N ALA A 291 11.75 12.29 -50.27
CA ALA A 291 12.92 11.92 -51.04
C ALA A 291 12.97 10.42 -51.38
N LEU A 292 12.71 9.53 -50.40
CA LEU A 292 12.67 8.07 -50.63
C LEU A 292 11.53 7.67 -51.60
N ALA A 293 10.37 8.30 -51.49
CA ALA A 293 9.24 8.10 -52.39
C ALA A 293 9.56 8.58 -53.81
N ALA A 294 10.23 9.72 -53.96
CA ALA A 294 10.68 10.24 -55.25
C ALA A 294 11.72 9.33 -55.94
N MET A 295 12.49 8.57 -55.15
CA MET A 295 13.42 7.55 -55.66
C MET A 295 12.74 6.21 -56.02
N GLY A 296 11.40 6.10 -55.91
CA GLY A 296 10.63 4.93 -56.35
C GLY A 296 10.34 3.89 -55.26
N ALA A 297 10.53 4.21 -53.98
CA ALA A 297 10.21 3.30 -52.88
C ALA A 297 8.70 2.97 -52.83
N ALA A 298 8.35 1.68 -52.70
CA ALA A 298 6.96 1.26 -52.64
C ALA A 298 6.27 1.73 -51.35
N PRO A 299 4.98 2.13 -51.38
CA PRO A 299 4.25 2.62 -50.20
C PRO A 299 4.26 1.62 -49.01
N ARG A 300 4.24 0.31 -49.31
CA ARG A 300 4.32 -0.75 -48.30
C ARG A 300 5.68 -0.82 -47.61
N GLU A 301 6.77 -0.52 -48.32
CA GLU A 301 8.13 -0.52 -47.78
C GLU A 301 8.39 0.72 -46.94
N LEU A 302 7.91 1.89 -47.39
CA LEU A 302 7.90 3.12 -46.60
C LEU A 302 7.10 2.94 -45.30
N GLY A 303 5.94 2.28 -45.37
CA GLY A 303 5.14 1.96 -44.19
C GLY A 303 5.84 1.05 -43.18
N ARG A 304 6.54 0.01 -43.66
CA ARG A 304 7.34 -0.88 -42.80
C ARG A 304 8.50 -0.14 -42.14
N LEU A 305 9.21 0.69 -42.92
CA LEU A 305 10.32 1.51 -42.42
C LEU A 305 9.86 2.43 -41.28
N PHE A 306 8.71 3.11 -41.45
CA PHE A 306 8.16 4.00 -40.43
C PHE A 306 7.70 3.27 -39.18
N THR A 307 7.06 2.12 -39.35
CA THR A 307 6.63 1.30 -38.21
C THR A 307 7.84 0.85 -37.38
N LEU A 308 8.93 0.45 -38.05
CA LEU A 308 10.17 0.06 -37.38
C LEU A 308 10.87 1.26 -36.71
N LEU A 309 10.90 2.43 -37.36
CA LEU A 309 11.51 3.63 -36.81
C LEU A 309 10.77 4.09 -35.54
N GLY A 310 9.44 4.16 -35.60
CA GLY A 310 8.61 4.50 -34.45
C GLY A 310 8.77 3.50 -33.31
N LEU A 311 8.83 2.20 -33.61
CA LEU A 311 9.05 1.17 -32.60
C LEU A 311 10.44 1.25 -31.96
N ILE A 312 11.49 1.55 -32.72
CA ILE A 312 12.85 1.71 -32.18
C ILE A 312 12.93 2.95 -31.29
N VAL A 313 12.43 4.10 -31.75
CA VAL A 313 12.54 5.36 -30.99
C VAL A 313 11.58 5.39 -29.81
N GLY A 314 10.30 5.07 -30.03
CA GLY A 314 9.29 5.04 -28.98
C GLY A 314 9.50 3.89 -27.99
N GLY A 315 9.84 2.70 -28.48
CA GLY A 315 10.19 1.57 -27.62
C GLY A 315 11.49 1.79 -26.86
N GLY A 316 12.51 2.37 -27.51
CA GLY A 316 13.76 2.75 -26.85
C GLY A 316 13.55 3.82 -25.77
N GLY A 317 12.75 4.85 -26.07
CA GLY A 317 12.36 5.88 -25.11
C GLY A 317 11.56 5.31 -23.94
N ALA A 318 10.58 4.43 -24.19
CA ALA A 318 9.79 3.80 -23.15
C ALA A 318 10.64 2.89 -22.25
N LEU A 319 11.57 2.11 -22.81
CA LEU A 319 12.50 1.27 -22.04
C LEU A 319 13.47 2.12 -21.21
N ALA A 320 14.05 3.17 -21.80
CA ALA A 320 14.95 4.08 -21.10
C ALA A 320 14.21 4.83 -19.98
N GLY A 321 13.00 5.31 -20.25
CA GLY A 321 12.13 5.96 -19.28
C GLY A 321 11.69 5.03 -18.16
N GLY A 322 11.32 3.78 -18.49
CA GLY A 322 11.00 2.76 -17.51
C GLY A 322 12.19 2.46 -16.60
N LEU A 323 13.37 2.26 -17.17
CA LEU A 323 14.60 2.04 -16.40
C LEU A 323 14.92 3.24 -15.49
N LEU A 324 14.83 4.46 -16.02
CA LEU A 324 15.06 5.69 -15.27
C LEU A 324 14.05 5.84 -14.13
N GLY A 325 12.76 5.59 -14.38
CA GLY A 325 11.72 5.60 -13.36
C GLY A 325 11.98 4.60 -12.24
N VAL A 326 12.38 3.36 -12.58
CA VAL A 326 12.74 2.33 -11.59
C VAL A 326 13.96 2.74 -10.76
N VAL A 327 15.01 3.27 -11.40
CA VAL A 327 16.24 3.70 -10.72
C VAL A 327 15.94 4.85 -9.77
N VAL A 328 15.19 5.85 -10.23
CA VAL A 328 14.81 7.00 -9.41
C VAL A 328 13.91 6.56 -8.26
N ALA A 329 12.92 5.68 -8.50
CA ALA A 329 12.05 5.15 -7.45
C ALA A 329 12.86 4.44 -6.35
N ARG A 330 13.80 3.56 -6.73
CA ARG A 330 14.67 2.87 -5.76
C ARG A 330 15.61 3.82 -5.03
N LEU A 331 16.09 4.87 -5.69
CA LEU A 331 16.95 5.86 -5.05
C LEU A 331 16.18 6.68 -4.01
N LEU A 332 14.97 7.12 -4.36
CA LEU A 332 14.06 7.85 -3.46
C LEU A 332 13.70 7.02 -2.23
N ASP A 333 13.38 5.73 -2.44
CA ASP A 333 13.05 4.79 -1.37
C ASP A 333 14.26 4.51 -0.46
N ARG A 334 15.44 4.25 -1.04
CA ARG A 334 16.66 3.94 -0.28
C ARG A 334 17.17 5.11 0.57
N TRP A 335 16.98 6.34 0.11
CA TRP A 335 17.51 7.54 0.77
C TRP A 335 16.46 8.25 1.62
N HIS A 336 15.23 7.71 1.70
CA HIS A 336 14.13 8.28 2.46
C HIS A 336 13.95 9.78 2.21
N LEU A 337 14.09 10.18 0.93
CA LEU A 337 14.30 11.58 0.55
C LEU A 337 13.04 12.44 0.80
N VAL A 338 11.87 11.81 0.69
CA VAL A 338 10.56 12.41 0.95
C VAL A 338 10.13 12.03 2.37
N LYS A 339 10.51 12.84 3.35
CA LYS A 339 10.08 12.67 4.74
C LYS A 339 8.65 13.14 4.91
N LEU A 340 7.84 12.34 5.58
CA LEU A 340 6.49 12.72 5.94
C LEU A 340 6.50 13.18 7.41
N PRO A 341 5.69 14.18 7.78
CA PRO A 341 5.44 14.44 9.19
C PRO A 341 4.74 13.22 9.78
N ALA A 342 5.52 12.34 10.44
CA ALA A 342 5.08 11.07 11.02
C ALA A 342 3.85 11.22 11.93
N GLN A 343 3.66 12.42 12.48
CA GLN A 343 2.54 12.82 13.32
C GLN A 343 1.16 12.75 12.64
N VAL A 344 1.10 12.73 11.29
CA VAL A 344 -0.14 12.74 10.51
C VAL A 344 -0.32 11.47 9.67
N TYR A 345 0.76 10.88 9.14
CA TYR A 345 0.69 9.84 8.10
C TYR A 345 1.13 8.44 8.54
N PHE A 346 1.40 8.19 9.83
CA PHE A 346 1.88 6.91 10.40
C PHE A 346 3.21 6.39 9.81
N LEU A 347 3.77 7.08 8.82
CA LEU A 347 4.99 6.73 8.09
C LEU A 347 5.99 7.87 8.22
N ASP A 348 7.26 7.54 8.44
CA ASP A 348 8.35 8.51 8.57
C ASP A 348 8.80 9.07 7.19
N TYR A 349 8.49 8.33 6.12
CA TYR A 349 8.85 8.67 4.75
C TYR A 349 7.81 8.15 3.77
N LEU A 350 7.83 8.65 2.54
CA LEU A 350 7.02 8.15 1.44
C LEU A 350 7.75 6.98 0.73
N PRO A 351 7.27 5.73 0.89
CA PRO A 351 7.88 4.58 0.23
C PRO A 351 7.52 4.51 -1.25
N PHE A 352 8.43 3.99 -2.06
CA PHE A 352 8.22 3.78 -3.50
C PHE A 352 8.37 2.30 -3.85
N ALA A 353 7.25 1.59 -4.00
CA ALA A 353 7.23 0.17 -4.34
C ALA A 353 6.96 -0.02 -5.84
N VAL A 354 7.96 -0.51 -6.57
CA VAL A 354 7.81 -0.82 -8.00
C VAL A 354 7.20 -2.21 -8.17
N GLU A 355 5.94 -2.26 -8.59
CA GLU A 355 5.27 -3.49 -8.98
C GLU A 355 5.63 -3.88 -10.42
N TRP A 356 6.21 -5.08 -10.60
CA TRP A 356 6.64 -5.55 -11.92
C TRP A 356 5.48 -5.71 -12.91
N LEU A 357 4.30 -6.05 -12.40
CA LEU A 357 3.09 -6.16 -13.22
C LEU A 357 2.67 -4.77 -13.75
N GLU A 358 2.71 -3.74 -12.90
CA GLU A 358 2.40 -2.35 -13.29
C GLU A 358 3.44 -1.81 -14.28
N LEU A 359 4.72 -2.08 -14.05
CA LEU A 359 5.77 -1.72 -15.00
C LEU A 359 5.56 -2.42 -16.35
N GLY A 360 5.24 -3.72 -16.33
CA GLY A 360 4.97 -4.51 -17.53
C GLY A 360 3.76 -4.01 -18.31
N THR A 361 2.68 -3.64 -17.64
CA THR A 361 1.49 -3.07 -18.30
C THR A 361 1.78 -1.70 -18.90
N VAL A 362 2.51 -0.82 -18.20
CA VAL A 362 2.93 0.48 -18.72
C VAL A 362 3.78 0.34 -19.98
N LEU A 363 4.82 -0.52 -19.94
CA LEU A 363 5.67 -0.76 -21.09
C LEU A 363 4.89 -1.42 -22.25
N GLY A 364 4.00 -2.37 -21.94
CA GLY A 364 3.15 -3.03 -22.92
C GLY A 364 2.20 -2.05 -23.62
N VAL A 365 1.52 -1.18 -22.87
CA VAL A 365 0.64 -0.13 -23.40
C VAL A 365 1.43 0.88 -24.21
N ALA A 366 2.59 1.33 -23.73
CA ALA A 366 3.46 2.26 -24.47
C ALA A 366 3.93 1.67 -25.81
N LEU A 367 4.34 0.39 -25.83
CA LEU A 367 4.71 -0.32 -27.07
C LEU A 367 3.52 -0.51 -28.01
N LEU A 368 2.35 -0.88 -27.48
CA LEU A 368 1.12 -1.03 -28.26
C LEU A 368 0.73 0.30 -28.92
N LEU A 369 0.71 1.40 -28.17
CA LEU A 369 0.42 2.73 -28.69
C LEU A 369 1.45 3.17 -29.71
N THR A 370 2.73 2.93 -29.45
CA THR A 370 3.80 3.22 -30.40
C THR A 370 3.57 2.50 -31.73
N PHE A 371 3.20 1.22 -31.66
CA PHE A 371 2.88 0.42 -32.83
C PHE A 371 1.64 0.95 -33.57
N LEU A 372 0.55 1.27 -32.85
CA LEU A 372 -0.70 1.77 -33.41
C LEU A 372 -0.54 3.16 -34.06
N CYS A 373 0.14 4.09 -33.38
CA CYS A 373 0.43 5.43 -33.89
C CYS A 373 1.31 5.38 -35.14
N SER A 374 2.34 4.54 -35.12
CA SER A 374 3.21 4.38 -36.29
C SER A 374 2.43 3.80 -37.45
N ARG A 375 1.58 2.80 -37.22
CA ARG A 375 0.74 2.20 -38.26
C ARG A 375 -0.30 3.18 -38.80
N TRP A 376 -0.89 4.02 -37.96
CA TRP A 376 -1.83 5.06 -38.39
C TRP A 376 -1.16 6.10 -39.29
N GLY A 377 0.01 6.61 -38.90
CA GLY A 377 0.76 7.58 -39.71
C GLY A 377 1.15 7.09 -41.10
N THR A 378 1.46 5.79 -41.23
CA THR A 378 1.80 5.19 -42.53
C THR A 378 0.64 5.14 -43.52
N ARG A 379 -0.60 5.05 -43.04
CA ARG A 379 -1.79 5.09 -43.91
C ARG A 379 -1.98 6.49 -44.50
N ARG A 380 -1.78 7.54 -43.70
CA ARG A 380 -1.84 8.94 -44.17
C ARG A 380 -0.77 9.26 -45.23
N LEU A 381 0.42 8.69 -45.10
CA LEU A 381 1.51 8.88 -46.08
C LEU A 381 1.21 8.26 -47.44
N ALA A 382 0.47 7.15 -47.50
CA ALA A 382 0.07 6.52 -48.75
C ALA A 382 -0.92 7.37 -49.58
N GLU A 383 -1.59 8.33 -48.93
CA GLU A 383 -2.55 9.23 -49.56
C GLU A 383 -1.93 10.57 -50.01
N MET A 384 -0.72 10.90 -49.54
CA MET A 384 -0.04 12.15 -49.91
C MET A 384 0.69 12.04 -51.26
N ARG A 385 0.48 13.03 -52.13
CA ARG A 385 1.17 13.11 -53.42
C ARG A 385 2.66 13.45 -53.18
N PRO A 386 3.63 12.75 -53.83
CA PRO A 386 5.07 12.97 -53.62
C PRO A 386 5.53 14.43 -53.81
N VAL A 387 4.84 15.17 -54.66
CA VAL A 387 5.12 16.58 -54.98
C VAL A 387 4.82 17.52 -53.79
N GLU A 388 3.88 17.18 -52.91
CA GLU A 388 3.56 17.99 -51.72
C GLU A 388 4.58 17.77 -50.59
N ALA A 389 5.22 16.61 -50.54
CA ALA A 389 6.20 16.25 -49.51
C ALA A 389 7.58 16.91 -49.67
N VAL A 390 7.92 17.36 -50.88
CA VAL A 390 9.19 18.07 -51.19
C VAL A 390 9.05 19.59 -51.06
N ARG A 391 7.81 20.11 -51.09
CA ARG A 391 7.53 21.55 -51.09
C ARG A 391 7.28 22.15 -49.70
N ARG A 392 7.15 21.29 -48.67
CA ARG A 392 7.10 21.63 -47.23
C ARG A 392 8.40 21.21 -46.56
#